data_AF-A0A3E0A5R2-F1
#
_entry.id   AF-A0A3E0A5R2-F1
#
_cell.length_a   1.000
_cell.length_b   1.000
_cell.length_c   1.000
_cell.angle_alpha   90.00
_cell.angle_beta   90.00
_cell.angle_gamma   90.00
#
_symmetry.space_group_name_H-M   'P 1'
#
loop_
_entity.id
_entity.type
_entity.pdbx_description
1 polymer ?
#
loop_
_entity_poly.entity_id
_entity_poly.type
_entity_poly.pdbx_seq_one_letter_code
_entity_poly.pdbx_strand_id
1 'polypeptide(L)'
;MNTTNVSSFGTKMKTTNKLDTRILLMLFWIFFTVNFMYADTLSALEPGVLAMEISGYMADGAIKITHGFLLGTAAMFEIPFLMIVLSRVLRYGINRWANIIAAALFITAQISSLFMGAPSPTYLFYSTVEIACLLLIVWNAWKWTNLEGQS
;
A
#
# COMPACT_ATOMS: atom_id res chain seq x y z
N MET A 1 5.07 13.26 69.07
CA MET A 1 5.67 14.44 68.40
C MET A 1 6.49 13.93 67.22
N ASN A 2 6.33 14.59 66.07
CA ASN A 2 6.94 14.40 64.75
C ASN A 2 6.37 13.37 63.74
N THR A 3 5.65 13.99 62.81
CA THR A 3 5.24 13.67 61.43
C THR A 3 6.40 13.54 60.44
N THR A 4 6.22 12.76 59.37
CA THR A 4 6.65 13.02 57.96
C THR A 4 6.04 11.87 57.12
N ASN A 5 4.92 12.01 56.41
CA ASN A 5 4.71 12.62 55.08
C ASN A 5 5.86 12.41 54.06
N VAL A 6 5.65 11.48 53.12
CA VAL A 6 6.18 11.47 51.74
C VAL A 6 5.30 10.48 50.96
N SER A 7 4.24 10.96 50.29
CA SER A 7 4.21 11.56 48.95
C SER A 7 4.36 10.54 47.81
N SER A 8 3.23 10.29 47.14
CA SER A 8 3.09 10.26 45.68
C SER A 8 4.04 9.35 44.89
N PHE A 9 3.53 8.21 44.42
CA PHE A 9 3.86 7.77 43.08
C PHE A 9 2.61 7.28 42.36
N GLY A 10 1.85 8.25 41.85
CA GLY A 10 0.82 8.01 40.85
C GLY A 10 1.47 7.35 39.64
N THR A 11 1.21 6.05 39.46
CA THR A 11 1.60 5.34 38.25
C THR A 11 0.68 5.83 37.14
N LYS A 12 1.08 6.91 36.46
CA LYS A 12 0.50 7.33 35.19
C LYS A 12 0.84 6.26 34.15
N MET A 13 0.05 5.18 34.10
CA MET A 13 0.03 4.30 32.94
C MET A 13 -0.63 5.05 31.77
N LYS A 14 0.18 5.84 31.06
CA LYS A 14 -0.11 6.35 29.72
C LYS A 14 0.97 5.85 28.78
N THR A 15 0.90 4.58 28.44
CA THR A 15 1.65 4.02 27.30
C THR A 15 0.67 3.44 26.31
N THR A 16 -0.24 4.29 25.82
CA THR A 16 -0.77 4.11 24.46
C THR A 16 0.41 4.45 23.55
N ASN A 17 1.29 3.47 23.30
CA ASN A 17 2.27 3.56 22.23
C ASN A 17 1.47 3.82 20.95
N LYS A 18 1.42 5.07 20.49
CA LYS A 18 1.09 5.35 19.10
C LYS A 18 2.12 4.55 18.31
N LEU A 19 1.71 3.46 17.67
CA LEU A 19 2.53 2.83 16.63
C LEU A 19 3.03 3.96 15.74
N ASP A 20 4.35 4.11 15.62
CA ASP A 20 4.94 5.17 14.80
C ASP A 20 4.27 5.05 13.43
N THR A 21 3.66 6.14 12.96
CA THR A 21 2.88 6.15 11.72
C THR A 21 3.71 5.57 10.57
N ARG A 22 5.04 5.72 10.61
CA ARG A 22 5.99 5.06 9.70
C ARG A 22 5.88 3.54 9.67
N ILE A 23 5.77 2.89 10.83
CA ILE A 23 5.61 1.43 10.95
C ILE A 23 4.26 1.01 10.39
N LEU A 24 3.21 1.79 10.65
CA LEU A 24 1.87 1.51 10.18
C LEU A 24 1.77 1.63 8.65
N LEU A 25 2.39 2.65 8.04
CA LEU A 25 2.53 2.76 6.58
C LEU A 25 3.34 1.60 6.00
N MET A 26 4.45 1.22 6.63
CA MET A 26 5.25 0.07 6.19
C MET A 26 4.43 -1.22 6.21
N LEU A 27 3.65 -1.47 7.27
CA LEU A 27 2.76 -2.63 7.36
C LEU A 27 1.69 -2.62 6.27
N PHE A 28 1.11 -1.47 5.96
CA PHE A 28 0.14 -1.37 4.86
C PHE A 28 0.76 -1.64 3.50
N TRP A 29 1.97 -1.13 3.22
CA TRP A 29 2.67 -1.46 1.97
C TRP A 29 3.02 -2.94 1.89
N ILE A 30 3.48 -3.56 2.98
CA ILE A 30 3.73 -5.01 3.02
C ILE A 30 2.43 -5.79 2.76
N PHE A 31 1.33 -5.42 3.43
CA PHE A 31 0.03 -6.04 3.23
C PHE A 31 -0.44 -5.90 1.78
N PHE A 32 -0.33 -4.70 1.22
CA PHE A 32 -0.67 -4.42 -0.18
C PHE A 32 0.16 -5.28 -1.13
N THR A 33 1.48 -5.32 -0.98
CA THR A 33 2.37 -6.11 -1.85
C THR A 33 2.06 -7.60 -1.78
N VAL A 34 1.87 -8.17 -0.58
CA VAL A 34 1.55 -9.59 -0.43
C VAL A 34 0.17 -9.92 -1.00
N ASN A 35 -0.82 -9.07 -0.75
CA ASN A 35 -2.17 -9.25 -1.29
C ASN A 35 -2.17 -9.19 -2.82
N PHE A 36 -1.47 -8.20 -3.39
CA PHE A 36 -1.29 -8.03 -4.82
C PHE A 36 -0.60 -9.24 -5.46
N MET A 37 0.52 -9.72 -4.90
CA MET A 37 1.22 -10.90 -5.43
C MET A 37 0.32 -12.15 -5.45
N TYR A 38 -0.54 -12.30 -4.43
CA TYR A 38 -1.49 -13.39 -4.38
C TYR A 38 -2.63 -13.22 -5.40
N ALA A 39 -3.11 -11.98 -5.57
CA ALA A 39 -4.09 -11.62 -6.60
C ALA A 39 -3.58 -11.94 -8.02
N ASP A 40 -2.34 -11.57 -8.32
CA ASP A 40 -1.69 -11.83 -9.61
C ASP A 40 -1.54 -13.34 -9.86
N THR A 41 -1.08 -14.09 -8.86
CA THR A 41 -0.95 -15.56 -8.95
C THR A 41 -2.30 -16.24 -9.18
N LEU A 42 -3.36 -15.80 -8.50
CA LEU A 42 -4.70 -16.36 -8.72
C LEU A 42 -5.29 -15.94 -10.07
N SER A 43 -5.05 -14.70 -10.50
CA SER A 43 -5.56 -14.20 -11.78
C SER A 43 -4.92 -14.96 -12.95
N ALA A 44 -3.64 -15.31 -12.83
CA ALA A 44 -2.95 -16.17 -13.81
C ALA A 44 -3.58 -17.58 -13.91
N LEU A 45 -4.21 -18.09 -12.85
CA LEU A 45 -4.89 -19.39 -12.85
C LEU A 45 -6.29 -19.36 -13.46
N GLU A 46 -6.80 -18.19 -13.86
CA GLU A 46 -8.13 -18.10 -14.45
C GLU A 46 -8.19 -18.81 -15.82
N PRO A 47 -9.31 -19.50 -16.12
CA PRO A 47 -9.46 -20.22 -17.37
C PRO A 47 -9.25 -19.29 -18.58
N GLY A 48 -8.32 -19.66 -19.46
CA GLY A 48 -7.99 -18.89 -20.68
C GLY A 48 -6.82 -17.92 -20.53
N VAL A 49 -6.45 -17.50 -19.32
CA VAL A 49 -5.34 -16.53 -19.11
C VAL A 49 -3.99 -17.15 -19.48
N LEU A 50 -3.66 -18.34 -18.98
CA LEU A 50 -2.42 -19.04 -19.33
C LEU A 50 -2.26 -19.27 -20.84
N ALA A 51 -3.37 -19.61 -21.52
CA ALA A 51 -3.35 -19.82 -22.97
C ALA A 51 -3.05 -18.51 -23.73
N MET A 52 -3.61 -17.39 -23.25
CA MET A 52 -3.32 -16.06 -23.78
C MET A 52 -1.86 -15.65 -23.53
N GLU A 53 -1.34 -15.89 -22.33
CA GLU A 53 0.06 -15.57 -22.01
C GLU A 53 1.05 -16.36 -22.87
N ILE A 54 0.80 -17.66 -23.08
CA ILE A 54 1.60 -18.50 -23.99
C ILE A 54 1.53 -17.97 -25.43
N SER A 55 0.39 -17.43 -25.85
CA SER A 55 0.23 -16.81 -27.18
C SER A 55 0.95 -15.46 -27.32
N GLY A 56 1.44 -14.89 -26.21
CA GLY A 56 2.10 -13.59 -26.18
C GLY A 56 1.15 -12.39 -26.10
N TYR A 57 -0.09 -12.59 -25.66
CA TYR A 57 -1.12 -11.56 -25.55
C TYR A 57 -1.77 -11.52 -24.16
N MET A 58 -2.28 -10.36 -23.77
CA MET A 58 -3.02 -10.08 -22.53
C MET A 58 -4.29 -9.29 -22.85
N ALA A 59 -5.22 -9.23 -21.89
CA ALA A 59 -6.50 -8.51 -21.99
C ALA A 59 -7.29 -8.88 -23.27
N ASP A 60 -7.60 -10.16 -23.44
CA ASP A 60 -8.33 -10.69 -24.60
C ASP A 60 -7.73 -10.31 -25.96
N GLY A 61 -6.40 -10.19 -26.04
CA GLY A 61 -5.69 -9.85 -27.28
C GLY A 61 -5.43 -8.36 -27.49
N ALA A 62 -5.87 -7.49 -26.58
CA ALA A 62 -5.68 -6.04 -26.69
C ALA A 62 -4.23 -5.61 -26.45
N ILE A 63 -3.46 -6.35 -25.64
CA ILE A 63 -2.10 -5.99 -25.24
C ILE A 63 -1.13 -7.09 -25.67
N LYS A 64 -0.08 -6.74 -26.42
CA LYS A 64 0.99 -7.67 -26.79
C LYS A 64 2.08 -7.68 -25.72
N ILE A 65 2.40 -8.86 -25.21
CA ILE A 65 3.51 -9.05 -24.27
C ILE A 65 4.81 -8.80 -25.05
N THR A 66 5.42 -7.65 -24.79
CA THR A 66 6.70 -7.23 -25.37
C THR A 66 7.72 -7.07 -24.26
N HIS A 67 9.02 -7.14 -24.59
CA HIS A 67 10.10 -6.92 -23.62
C HIS A 67 9.98 -5.57 -22.89
N GLY A 68 9.51 -4.53 -23.59
CA GLY A 68 9.25 -3.21 -22.99
C GLY A 68 8.07 -3.23 -22.01
N PHE A 69 7.02 -4.01 -22.30
CA PHE A 69 5.90 -4.21 -21.37
C PHE A 69 6.36 -4.91 -20.10
N LEU A 70 7.10 -6.03 -20.22
CA LEU A 70 7.67 -6.76 -19.08
C LEU A 70 8.55 -5.86 -18.21
N LEU A 71 9.42 -5.04 -18.82
CA LEU A 71 10.27 -4.10 -18.11
C LEU A 71 9.44 -3.01 -17.40
N GLY A 72 8.39 -2.50 -18.08
CA GLY A 72 7.47 -1.52 -17.52
C GLY A 72 6.73 -2.04 -16.29
N THR A 73 6.17 -3.25 -16.37
CA THR A 73 5.47 -3.89 -15.25
C THR A 73 6.41 -4.18 -14.09
N ALA A 74 7.63 -4.67 -14.36
CA ALA A 74 8.66 -4.86 -13.34
C ALA A 74 9.06 -3.55 -12.64
N ALA A 75 9.26 -2.47 -13.41
CA ALA A 75 9.57 -1.16 -12.85
C ALA A 75 8.40 -0.61 -12.01
N MET A 76 7.16 -0.90 -12.39
CA MET A 76 5.97 -0.52 -11.62
C MET A 76 5.92 -1.26 -10.27
N PHE A 77 6.29 -2.53 -10.23
CA PHE A 77 6.38 -3.31 -8.99
C PHE A 77 7.51 -2.89 -8.06
N GLU A 78 8.59 -2.31 -8.57
CA GLU A 78 9.64 -1.74 -7.72
C GLU A 78 9.14 -0.54 -6.90
N ILE A 79 8.13 0.21 -7.38
CA ILE A 79 7.60 1.39 -6.67
C ILE A 79 7.09 1.06 -5.25
N PRO A 80 6.21 0.05 -5.03
CA PRO A 80 5.75 -0.31 -3.69
C PRO A 80 6.90 -0.83 -2.81
N PHE A 81 7.85 -1.60 -3.36
CA PHE A 81 9.03 -2.04 -2.61
C PHE A 81 9.90 -0.87 -2.14
N LEU A 82 10.12 0.10 -3.02
CA LEU A 82 10.80 1.33 -2.68
C LEU A 82 10.01 2.10 -1.61
N MET A 83 8.68 2.17 -1.69
CA MET A 83 7.86 2.86 -0.69
C MET A 83 7.92 2.23 0.71
N ILE A 84 8.12 0.91 0.81
CA ILE A 84 8.38 0.23 2.10
C ILE A 84 9.64 0.81 2.77
N VAL A 85 10.72 0.99 1.99
CA VAL A 85 12.01 1.50 2.49
C VAL A 85 11.97 3.01 2.67
N LEU A 86 11.42 3.75 1.70
CA LEU A 86 11.29 5.20 1.72
C LEU A 86 10.43 5.68 2.88
N SER A 87 9.41 4.91 3.29
CA SER A 87 8.60 5.19 4.48
C SER A 87 9.41 5.30 5.77
N ARG A 88 10.60 4.70 5.81
CA ARG A 88 11.54 4.76 6.94
C ARG A 88 12.64 5.83 6.76
N VAL A 89 13.10 6.04 5.53
CA VAL A 89 14.27 6.89 5.21
C VAL A 89 13.90 8.36 5.00
N LEU A 90 12.69 8.66 4.49
CA LEU A 90 12.31 10.03 4.15
C LEU A 90 11.91 10.87 5.38
N ARG A 91 12.32 12.14 5.35
CA ARG A 91 11.88 13.17 6.29
C ARG A 91 10.36 13.37 6.16
N TYR A 92 9.72 13.67 7.29
CA TYR A 92 8.26 13.74 7.48
C TYR A 92 7.48 14.38 6.31
N GLY A 93 7.89 15.58 5.87
CA GLY A 93 7.19 16.30 4.80
C GLY A 93 7.23 15.61 3.44
N ILE A 94 8.37 15.05 3.05
CA ILE A 94 8.53 14.38 1.74
C ILE A 94 7.86 13.01 1.79
N ASN A 95 7.97 12.31 2.92
CA ASN A 95 7.36 10.99 3.10
C ASN A 95 5.84 11.04 2.93
N ARG A 96 5.21 12.11 3.44
CA ARG A 96 3.75 12.32 3.33
C ARG A 96 3.31 12.42 1.87
N TRP A 97 3.93 13.30 1.09
CA TRP A 97 3.56 13.49 -0.31
C TRP A 97 3.93 12.28 -1.17
N ALA A 98 5.08 11.65 -0.93
CA ALA A 98 5.51 10.45 -1.65
C ALA A 98 4.48 9.31 -1.50
N ASN A 99 4.03 9.03 -0.27
CA ASN A 99 3.03 7.99 -0.03
C ASN A 99 1.67 8.31 -0.67
N ILE A 100 1.22 9.57 -0.61
CA ILE A 100 -0.04 9.99 -1.23
C ILE A 100 0.03 9.86 -2.75
N ILE A 101 1.12 10.34 -3.36
CA ILE A 101 1.30 10.29 -4.83
C ILE A 101 1.38 8.84 -5.29
N ALA A 102 2.18 8.00 -4.62
CA ALA A 102 2.30 6.59 -4.97
C ALA A 102 0.96 5.86 -4.82
N ALA A 103 0.27 6.04 -3.70
CA ALA A 103 -1.03 5.40 -3.50
C ALA A 103 -2.07 5.87 -4.51
N ALA A 104 -2.08 7.16 -4.86
CA ALA A 104 -2.98 7.71 -5.88
C ALA A 104 -2.70 7.14 -7.28
N LEU A 105 -1.42 6.97 -7.64
CA LEU A 105 -1.02 6.32 -8.90
C LEU A 105 -1.55 4.88 -8.96
N PHE A 106 -1.36 4.09 -7.89
CA PHE A 106 -1.86 2.71 -7.83
C PHE A 106 -3.38 2.62 -7.84
N ILE A 107 -4.08 3.52 -7.14
CA ILE A 107 -5.56 3.60 -7.19
C ILE A 107 -6.01 3.88 -8.62
N THR A 108 -5.36 4.84 -9.30
CA THR A 108 -5.72 5.22 -10.66
C THR A 108 -5.47 4.07 -11.64
N ALA A 109 -4.35 3.36 -11.50
CA ALA A 109 -4.03 2.18 -12.29
C ALA A 109 -5.03 1.03 -12.07
N GLN A 110 -5.46 0.79 -10.83
CA GLN A 110 -6.46 -0.25 -10.55
C GLN A 110 -7.84 0.11 -11.07
N ILE A 111 -8.25 1.37 -10.93
CA ILE A 111 -9.52 1.85 -11.49
C ILE A 111 -9.49 1.77 -13.01
N SER A 112 -8.42 2.20 -13.68
CA SER A 112 -8.34 2.11 -15.14
C SER A 112 -8.36 0.67 -15.63
N SER A 113 -7.69 -0.25 -14.93
CA SER A 113 -7.71 -1.68 -15.23
C SER A 113 -9.11 -2.29 -15.09
N LEU A 114 -9.89 -1.89 -14.08
CA LEU A 114 -11.29 -2.30 -13.92
C LEU A 114 -12.21 -1.86 -15.09
N PHE A 115 -11.87 -0.76 -15.78
CA PHE A 115 -12.60 -0.31 -16.96
C PHE A 115 -12.14 -0.97 -18.26
N MET A 116 -11.00 -1.67 -18.29
CA MET A 116 -10.43 -2.32 -19.47
C MET A 116 -10.78 -3.81 -19.59
N GLY A 117 -12.01 -4.22 -19.25
CA GLY A 117 -12.45 -5.61 -19.46
C GLY A 117 -13.74 -5.97 -18.74
N ALA A 118 -14.15 -7.24 -18.85
CA ALA A 118 -15.17 -7.83 -17.99
C ALA A 118 -14.46 -8.43 -16.76
N PRO A 119 -14.41 -7.72 -15.61
CA PRO A 119 -13.61 -8.15 -14.48
C PRO A 119 -14.20 -9.44 -13.88
N SER A 120 -13.34 -10.44 -13.70
CA SER A 120 -13.73 -11.67 -13.03
C SER A 120 -14.11 -11.39 -11.56
N PRO A 121 -14.98 -12.21 -10.94
CA PRO A 121 -15.39 -12.02 -9.55
C PRO A 121 -14.20 -12.02 -8.56
N THR A 122 -13.18 -12.81 -8.86
CA THR A 122 -11.88 -12.89 -8.17
C THR A 122 -11.13 -11.56 -8.29
N TYR A 123 -11.02 -11.01 -9.50
CA TYR A 123 -10.37 -9.74 -9.76
C TYR A 123 -11.08 -8.55 -9.06
N LEU A 124 -12.41 -8.54 -9.03
CA LEU A 124 -13.19 -7.53 -8.30
C LEU A 124 -12.93 -7.57 -6.79
N PHE A 125 -12.83 -8.77 -6.21
CA PHE A 125 -12.56 -8.94 -4.79
C PHE A 125 -11.18 -8.38 -4.42
N TYR A 126 -10.14 -8.77 -5.15
CA TYR A 126 -8.78 -8.27 -4.90
C TYR A 126 -8.67 -6.77 -5.15
N SER A 127 -9.23 -6.26 -6.25
CA SER A 127 -9.22 -4.82 -6.54
C SER A 127 -9.88 -4.01 -5.42
N THR A 128 -10.97 -4.52 -4.83
CA THR A 128 -11.64 -3.83 -3.71
C THR A 128 -10.75 -3.79 -2.46
N VAL A 129 -10.08 -4.89 -2.13
CA VAL A 129 -9.17 -4.97 -0.97
C VAL A 129 -7.95 -4.08 -1.17
N GLU A 130 -7.38 -4.06 -2.38
CA GLU A 130 -6.25 -3.22 -2.75
C GLU A 130 -6.60 -1.73 -2.66
N ILE A 131 -7.71 -1.31 -3.28
CA ILE A 131 -8.19 0.08 -3.21
C ILE A 131 -8.45 0.48 -1.76
N ALA A 132 -9.06 -0.40 -0.95
CA ALA A 132 -9.27 -0.13 0.47
C ALA A 132 -7.94 0.06 1.21
N CYS A 133 -6.94 -0.77 0.95
CA CYS A 133 -5.61 -0.64 1.55
C CYS A 133 -4.91 0.67 1.13
N LEU A 134 -4.96 1.03 -0.16
CA LEU A 134 -4.38 2.27 -0.66
C LEU A 134 -5.08 3.51 -0.08
N LEU A 135 -6.40 3.47 0.07
CA LEU A 135 -7.16 4.52 0.75
C LEU A 135 -6.76 4.65 2.23
N LEU A 136 -6.49 3.53 2.91
CA LEU A 136 -5.96 3.56 4.27
C LEU A 136 -4.55 4.17 4.31
N ILE A 137 -3.69 3.91 3.32
CA ILE A 137 -2.37 4.56 3.21
C ILE A 137 -2.54 6.07 3.05
N VAL A 138 -3.39 6.53 2.13
CA VAL A 138 -3.68 7.96 1.91
C VAL A 138 -4.26 8.59 3.18
N TRP A 139 -5.23 7.93 3.81
CA TRP A 139 -5.86 8.41 5.03
C TRP A 139 -4.87 8.53 6.19
N ASN A 140 -4.01 7.53 6.38
CA ASN A 140 -2.98 7.58 7.42
C ASN A 140 -1.92 8.64 7.12
N ALA A 141 -1.49 8.77 5.86
CA ALA A 141 -0.59 9.84 5.44
C ALA A 141 -1.22 11.24 5.58
N TRP A 142 -2.53 11.37 5.39
CA TRP A 142 -3.23 12.64 5.55
C TRP A 142 -3.46 12.98 7.03
N LYS A 143 -3.94 12.01 7.82
CA LYS A 143 -4.12 12.12 9.27
C LYS A 143 -2.80 12.35 10.00
N TRP A 144 -1.68 12.01 9.37
CA TRP A 144 -0.35 12.44 9.77
C TRP A 144 -0.15 13.93 9.41
N THR A 145 -0.92 14.79 10.08
CA THR A 145 -0.79 16.24 10.09
C THR A 145 -1.02 16.71 11.53
N ASN A 146 -0.07 17.51 12.05
CA ASN A 146 -0.02 18.15 13.38
C ASN A 146 0.72 17.40 14.50
N LEU A 147 2.05 17.35 14.45
CA LEU A 147 2.89 17.36 15.67
C LEU A 147 4.28 18.03 15.49
N GLU A 148 4.65 18.57 14.32
CA GLU A 148 5.93 19.29 14.13
C GLU A 148 5.75 20.81 13.94
N GLY A 149 4.53 21.34 14.10
CA GLY A 149 4.26 22.79 14.12
C GLY A 149 4.21 23.39 15.53
N GLN A 150 4.64 22.64 16.55
CA GLN A 150 4.73 23.09 17.94
C GLN A 150 6.01 22.54 18.59
N SER A 151 7.15 23.07 18.17
CA SER A 151 8.36 23.15 19.01
C SER A 151 9.26 24.26 18.50
#